data_AF-A0A1G6WA94-F1
#
_entry.id   AF-A0A1G6WA94-F1
#
_cell.length_a   1.000
_cell.length_b   1.000
_cell.length_c   1.000
_cell.angle_alpha   90.00
_cell.angle_beta   90.00
_cell.angle_gamma   90.00
#
_symmetry.space_group_name_H-M   'P 1'
#
loop_
_entity.id
_entity.type
_entity.pdbx_description
1 polymer ?
#
loop_
_entity_poly.entity_id
_entity_poly.type
_entity_poly.pdbx_seq_one_letter_code
_entity_poly.pdbx_strand_id
1 'polypeptide(L)'
;MTPANRVMTMSQPCETSQSAELSDVDDLLRAVVADGFTVYLCGGADRPEAIVATYAWEQHVDYVVIKDAHDVTAARSRHRGDWDVFTAATVVWSYQGHARWALRAILDLPPPEHPDAPRAEYPAPASLRVDPAHLAEIAVRVPRPGLVARRAMRLRMAAWK
;
A
#
# COMPACT_ATOMS: atom_id res chain seq x y z
N MET A 1 37.18 -49.39 14.17
CA MET A 1 35.77 -49.28 13.72
C MET A 1 35.05 -48.26 14.59
N THR A 2 34.01 -47.62 14.02
CA THR A 2 33.17 -46.47 14.50
C THR A 2 33.75 -45.05 14.28
N PRO A 3 32.92 -44.05 13.93
CA PRO A 3 32.60 -43.75 12.53
C PRO A 3 32.80 -42.27 12.14
N ALA A 4 32.59 -42.02 10.84
CA ALA A 4 32.77 -40.77 10.13
C ALA A 4 31.94 -39.59 10.64
N ASN A 5 32.58 -38.43 10.65
CA ASN A 5 32.01 -37.12 10.87
C ASN A 5 31.07 -36.76 9.72
N ARG A 6 29.75 -36.74 9.95
CA ARG A 6 28.76 -36.29 8.97
C ARG A 6 28.55 -34.78 9.14
N VAL A 7 29.19 -34.00 8.27
CA VAL A 7 28.85 -32.58 8.08
C VAL A 7 27.42 -32.54 7.55
N MET A 8 26.49 -32.03 8.36
CA MET A 8 25.16 -31.66 7.89
C MET A 8 25.29 -30.31 7.18
N THR A 9 25.39 -30.34 5.85
CA THR A 9 25.16 -29.17 5.03
C THR A 9 23.68 -28.80 5.15
N MET A 10 23.36 -27.83 6.01
CA MET A 10 22.06 -27.18 6.02
C MET A 10 22.01 -26.19 4.86
N SER A 11 21.73 -26.69 3.66
CA SER A 11 21.43 -25.86 2.51
C SER A 11 19.91 -25.81 2.30
N GLN A 12 19.38 -24.60 2.43
CA GLN A 12 18.13 -24.06 1.85
C GLN A 12 16.79 -24.27 2.58
N PRO A 13 16.24 -23.14 3.06
CA PRO A 13 14.81 -22.83 2.99
C PRO A 13 14.47 -21.58 2.11
N CYS A 14 15.41 -21.08 1.29
CA CYS A 14 15.27 -19.78 0.61
C CYS A 14 14.17 -19.73 -0.47
N GLU A 15 13.99 -20.75 -1.30
CA GLU A 15 13.10 -20.63 -2.47
C GLU A 15 11.61 -20.77 -2.13
N THR A 16 11.25 -21.69 -1.23
CA THR A 16 9.84 -21.89 -0.82
C THR A 16 9.30 -20.72 -0.01
N SER A 17 10.13 -20.10 0.83
CA SER A 17 9.74 -18.94 1.65
C SER A 17 9.45 -17.71 0.80
N GLN A 18 10.30 -17.44 -0.21
CA GLN A 18 10.10 -16.31 -1.13
C GLN A 18 8.83 -16.45 -1.96
N SER A 19 8.52 -17.66 -2.45
CA SER A 19 7.30 -17.88 -3.24
C SER A 19 6.02 -17.69 -2.42
N ALA A 20 6.03 -18.07 -1.14
CA ALA A 20 4.90 -17.84 -0.24
C ALA A 20 4.72 -16.35 0.10
N GLU A 21 5.82 -15.62 0.30
CA GLU A 21 5.76 -14.18 0.56
C GLU A 21 5.23 -13.38 -0.65
N LEU A 22 5.64 -13.75 -1.86
CA LEU A 22 5.09 -13.14 -3.08
C LEU A 22 3.58 -13.40 -3.22
N SER A 23 3.12 -14.61 -2.88
CA SER A 23 1.68 -14.92 -2.91
C SER A 23 0.86 -14.10 -1.91
N ASP A 24 1.39 -13.83 -0.70
CA ASP A 24 0.72 -12.98 0.30
C ASP A 24 0.66 -11.51 -0.16
N VAL A 25 1.73 -11.01 -0.79
CA VAL A 25 1.74 -9.65 -1.36
C VAL A 25 0.73 -9.53 -2.50
N ASP A 26 0.63 -10.51 -3.38
CA ASP A 26 -0.36 -10.54 -4.46
C ASP A 26 -1.80 -10.51 -3.91
N ASP A 27 -2.07 -11.28 -2.87
CA ASP A 27 -3.38 -11.30 -2.21
C ASP A 27 -3.71 -9.97 -1.54
N LEU A 28 -2.72 -9.33 -0.91
CA LEU A 28 -2.84 -7.99 -0.36
C LEU A 28 -3.13 -6.92 -1.43
N LEU A 29 -2.46 -6.99 -2.58
CA LEU A 29 -2.73 -6.09 -3.71
C LEU A 29 -4.14 -6.29 -4.27
N ARG A 30 -4.58 -7.55 -4.42
CA ARG A 30 -5.97 -7.86 -4.80
C ARG A 30 -6.96 -7.32 -3.76
N ALA A 31 -6.63 -7.40 -2.47
CA ALA A 31 -7.47 -6.85 -1.41
C ALA A 31 -7.59 -5.32 -1.50
N VAL A 32 -6.50 -4.59 -1.80
CA VAL A 32 -6.53 -3.14 -2.05
C VAL A 32 -7.47 -2.81 -3.21
N VAL A 33 -7.39 -3.53 -4.33
CA VAL A 33 -8.30 -3.33 -5.47
C VAL A 33 -9.75 -3.67 -5.08
N ALA A 34 -9.98 -4.75 -4.35
CA ALA A 34 -11.30 -5.18 -3.90
C ALA A 34 -11.94 -4.21 -2.89
N ASP A 35 -11.12 -3.47 -2.14
CA ASP A 35 -11.50 -2.38 -1.24
C ASP A 35 -11.89 -1.09 -1.98
N GLY A 36 -11.75 -1.06 -3.30
CA GLY A 36 -12.20 0.05 -4.13
C GLY A 36 -11.18 1.17 -4.30
N PHE A 37 -9.88 0.87 -4.20
CA PHE A 37 -8.84 1.85 -4.54
C PHE A 37 -8.78 2.10 -6.06
N THR A 38 -8.53 3.35 -6.45
CA THR A 38 -8.08 3.73 -7.80
C THR A 38 -6.58 3.47 -7.90
N VAL A 39 -6.13 2.80 -8.96
CA VAL A 39 -4.72 2.47 -9.16
C VAL A 39 -4.15 3.26 -10.34
N TYR A 40 -3.00 3.87 -10.12
CA TYR A 40 -2.18 4.59 -11.10
C TYR A 40 -0.91 3.76 -11.33
N LEU A 41 -0.64 3.44 -12.59
CA LEU A 41 0.58 2.77 -13.03
C LEU A 41 1.46 3.84 -13.68
N CYS A 42 2.55 4.22 -13.03
CA CYS A 42 3.45 5.30 -13.45
C CYS A 42 4.68 4.72 -14.15
N GLY A 43 5.09 5.33 -15.26
CA GLY A 43 6.24 4.88 -16.06
C GLY A 43 5.91 3.73 -17.02
N GLY A 44 4.64 3.55 -17.38
CA GLY A 44 4.17 2.52 -18.31
C GLY A 44 3.22 1.50 -17.70
N ALA A 45 2.28 1.00 -18.51
CA ALA A 45 1.19 0.14 -18.04
C ALA A 45 1.59 -1.34 -17.82
N ASP A 46 2.55 -1.85 -18.59
CA ASP A 46 2.97 -3.26 -18.56
C ASP A 46 4.07 -3.54 -17.54
N ARG A 47 4.96 -2.55 -17.35
CA ARG A 47 6.06 -2.61 -16.37
C ARG A 47 6.20 -1.25 -15.70
N PRO A 48 5.31 -0.91 -14.76
CA PRO A 48 5.36 0.37 -14.07
C PRO A 48 6.62 0.49 -13.21
N GLU A 49 7.18 1.70 -13.19
CA GLU A 49 8.28 2.10 -12.28
C GLU A 49 7.75 2.47 -10.89
N ALA A 50 6.47 2.84 -10.80
CA ALA A 50 5.77 2.97 -9.53
C ALA A 50 4.28 2.64 -9.67
N ILE A 51 3.71 2.06 -8.63
CA ILE A 51 2.27 1.87 -8.50
C ILE A 51 1.78 2.77 -7.37
N VAL A 52 0.80 3.62 -7.67
CA VAL A 52 0.10 4.41 -6.65
C VAL A 52 -1.34 3.94 -6.57
N ALA A 53 -1.84 3.65 -5.37
CA ALA A 53 -3.26 3.35 -5.18
C ALA A 53 -3.88 4.34 -4.22
N THR A 54 -5.05 4.90 -4.53
CA THR A 54 -5.74 5.90 -3.71
C THR A 54 -7.18 5.49 -3.38
N TYR A 55 -7.64 5.86 -2.20
CA TYR A 55 -9.03 5.75 -1.79
C TYR A 55 -9.46 7.07 -1.17
N ALA A 56 -10.47 7.70 -1.77
CA ALA A 56 -10.99 8.97 -1.31
C ALA A 56 -12.06 8.78 -0.24
N TRP A 57 -11.83 9.38 0.92
CA TRP A 57 -12.85 9.71 1.90
C TRP A 57 -13.38 11.12 1.64
N GLU A 58 -14.38 11.56 2.41
CA GLU A 58 -14.96 12.89 2.25
C GLU A 58 -13.92 14.02 2.43
N GLN A 59 -13.07 13.91 3.45
CA GLN A 59 -12.06 14.94 3.82
C GLN A 59 -10.63 14.39 3.91
N HIS A 60 -10.42 13.15 3.50
CA HIS A 60 -9.12 12.48 3.57
C HIS A 60 -8.88 11.62 2.33
N VAL A 61 -7.62 11.34 2.00
CA VAL A 61 -7.27 10.33 1.01
C VAL A 61 -6.30 9.35 1.65
N ASP A 62 -6.64 8.07 1.56
CA ASP A 62 -5.73 6.97 1.85
C ASP A 62 -4.98 6.63 0.58
N TYR A 63 -3.67 6.42 0.67
CA TYR A 63 -2.90 6.07 -0.50
C TYR A 63 -1.67 5.25 -0.16
N VAL A 64 -1.19 4.51 -1.15
CA VAL A 64 0.06 3.75 -1.06
C VAL A 64 0.86 3.98 -2.33
N VAL A 65 2.16 4.19 -2.17
CA VAL A 65 3.16 4.31 -3.26
C VAL A 65 4.09 3.12 -3.14
N ILE A 66 4.17 2.33 -4.21
CA ILE A 66 4.96 1.11 -4.31
C ILE A 66 5.98 1.35 -5.43
N LYS A 67 7.27 1.35 -5.10
CA LYS A 67 8.37 1.41 -6.09
C LYS A 67 9.03 0.05 -6.25
N ASP A 68 9.14 -0.68 -5.14
CA ASP A 68 9.55 -2.07 -5.11
C ASP A 68 8.92 -2.79 -3.88
N ALA A 69 9.17 -4.10 -3.72
CA ALA A 69 8.59 -4.88 -2.64
C ALA A 69 9.08 -4.48 -1.22
N HIS A 70 10.21 -3.78 -1.13
CA HIS A 70 10.86 -3.29 0.08
C HIS A 70 10.74 -1.76 0.26
N ASP A 71 10.42 -1.02 -0.80
CA ASP A 71 10.14 0.42 -0.81
C ASP A 71 8.65 0.68 -1.11
N VAL A 72 7.84 0.48 -0.06
CA VAL A 72 6.43 0.82 -0.05
C VAL A 72 6.14 1.82 1.05
N THR A 73 5.44 2.89 0.69
CA THR A 73 4.95 3.86 1.66
C THR A 73 3.44 4.00 1.56
N ALA A 74 2.74 3.61 2.61
CA ALA A 74 1.33 3.88 2.82
C ALA A 74 1.15 5.18 3.61
N ALA A 75 0.08 5.91 3.33
CA ALA A 75 -0.20 7.18 3.97
C ALA A 75 -1.69 7.54 3.97
N ARG A 76 -2.04 8.48 4.83
CA ARG A 76 -3.30 9.23 4.79
C ARG A 76 -2.98 10.72 4.81
N SER A 77 -3.60 11.47 3.91
CA SER A 77 -3.57 12.95 3.93
C SER A 77 -4.98 13.51 4.11
N ARG A 78 -5.06 14.78 4.50
CA ARG A 78 -6.31 15.53 4.39
C ARG A 78 -6.53 15.91 2.94
N HIS A 79 -7.76 15.73 2.47
CA HIS A 79 -8.20 16.16 1.15
C HIS A 79 -8.67 17.60 1.25
N ARG A 80 -7.87 18.56 0.78
CA ARG A 80 -8.21 20.00 0.77
C ARG A 80 -7.90 20.57 -0.62
N GLY A 81 -8.87 21.28 -1.21
CA GLY A 81 -8.64 22.09 -2.41
C GLY A 81 -8.06 21.32 -3.59
N ASP A 82 -6.85 21.71 -3.99
CA ASP A 82 -6.05 21.20 -5.10
C ASP A 82 -5.14 20.01 -4.73
N TRP A 83 -5.49 19.26 -3.68
CA TRP A 83 -4.69 18.11 -3.24
C TRP A 83 -4.46 17.11 -4.39
N ASP A 84 -3.19 16.75 -4.57
CA ASP A 84 -2.73 15.77 -5.54
C ASP A 84 -1.86 14.72 -4.82
N VAL A 85 -2.16 13.45 -5.08
CA VAL A 85 -1.44 12.31 -4.50
C VAL A 85 0.06 12.35 -4.77
N PHE A 86 0.49 12.90 -5.92
CA PHE A 86 1.89 12.96 -6.31
C PHE A 86 2.65 14.14 -5.69
N THR A 87 1.94 15.12 -5.12
CA THR A 87 2.53 16.36 -4.57
C THR A 87 2.15 16.63 -3.11
N ALA A 88 1.50 15.67 -2.44
CA ALA A 88 1.06 15.79 -1.05
C ALA A 88 2.21 16.25 -0.13
N ALA A 89 2.08 17.47 0.42
CA ALA A 89 3.10 18.07 1.28
C ALA A 89 3.02 17.59 2.74
N THR A 90 1.81 17.24 3.20
CA THR A 90 1.55 16.76 4.56
C THR A 90 0.71 15.49 4.57
N VAL A 91 0.92 14.69 5.61
CA VAL A 91 0.17 13.48 5.94
C VAL A 91 -0.30 13.56 7.38
N VAL A 92 -1.36 12.83 7.73
CA VAL A 92 -1.79 12.62 9.13
C VAL A 92 -1.38 11.25 9.66
N TRP A 93 -0.96 10.36 8.76
CA TRP A 93 -0.46 9.03 9.06
C TRP A 93 0.37 8.50 7.90
N SER A 94 1.39 7.70 8.19
CA SER A 94 2.25 7.05 7.21
C SER A 94 2.92 5.81 7.79
N TYR A 95 3.12 4.81 6.94
CA TYR A 95 3.91 3.63 7.20
C TYR A 95 4.86 3.40 6.02
N GLN A 96 6.16 3.26 6.27
CA GLN A 96 7.17 2.97 5.26
C GLN A 96 7.85 1.63 5.55
N GLY A 97 8.00 0.79 4.52
CA GLY A 97 8.75 -0.45 4.60
C GLY A 97 8.29 -1.49 3.58
N HIS A 98 8.36 -2.76 3.98
CA HIS A 98 8.03 -3.90 3.12
C HIS A 98 6.54 -3.90 2.70
N ALA A 99 6.27 -4.27 1.45
CA ALA A 99 4.96 -4.28 0.81
C ALA A 99 3.90 -4.99 1.67
N ARG A 100 4.21 -6.22 2.13
CA ARG A 100 3.36 -6.99 3.05
C ARG A 100 2.79 -6.15 4.21
N TRP A 101 3.67 -5.46 4.93
CA TRP A 101 3.29 -4.72 6.13
C TRP A 101 2.63 -3.38 5.81
N ALA A 102 3.12 -2.68 4.78
CA ALA A 102 2.53 -1.41 4.35
C ALA A 102 1.11 -1.59 3.80
N LEU A 103 0.89 -2.63 2.99
CA LEU A 103 -0.43 -2.97 2.45
C LEU A 103 -1.39 -3.42 3.56
N ARG A 104 -0.93 -4.22 4.54
CA ARG A 104 -1.73 -4.57 5.71
C ARG A 104 -2.11 -3.31 6.51
N ALA A 105 -1.12 -2.46 6.78
CA ALA A 105 -1.33 -1.24 7.57
C ALA A 105 -2.36 -0.30 6.92
N ILE A 106 -2.34 -0.13 5.59
CA ILE A 106 -3.37 0.68 4.94
C ILE A 106 -4.72 -0.04 4.88
N LEU A 107 -4.78 -1.36 4.69
CA LEU A 107 -6.04 -2.10 4.66
C LEU A 107 -6.78 -2.10 6.01
N ASP A 108 -6.02 -2.04 7.10
CA ASP A 108 -6.53 -2.05 8.47
C ASP A 108 -6.61 -0.65 9.10
N LEU A 109 -6.19 0.40 8.37
CA LEU A 109 -6.24 1.77 8.87
C LEU A 109 -7.70 2.17 9.17
N PRO A 110 -8.03 2.55 10.43
CA PRO A 110 -9.39 2.93 10.79
C PRO A 110 -9.93 4.07 9.91
N PRO A 111 -11.25 4.16 9.70
CA PRO A 111 -11.82 5.23 8.89
C PRO A 111 -11.58 6.60 9.57
N PRO A 112 -11.50 7.72 8.83
CA PRO A 112 -11.13 9.02 9.42
C PRO A 112 -12.07 9.50 10.54
N GLU A 113 -13.34 9.10 10.51
CA GLU A 113 -14.33 9.41 11.55
C GLU A 113 -14.14 8.61 12.85
N HIS A 114 -13.26 7.61 12.87
CA HIS A 114 -13.00 6.81 14.06
C HIS A 114 -12.39 7.66 15.19
N PRO A 115 -12.74 7.42 16.47
CA PRO A 115 -12.16 8.14 17.60
C PRO A 115 -10.63 8.07 17.63
N ASP A 116 -10.08 6.90 17.34
CA ASP A 116 -8.63 6.64 17.35
C ASP A 116 -7.93 6.93 16.00
N ALA A 117 -8.64 7.49 15.02
CA ALA A 117 -8.01 7.85 13.75
C ALA A 117 -6.94 8.93 13.97
N PRO A 118 -5.73 8.80 13.40
CA PRO A 118 -4.70 9.82 13.47
C PRO A 118 -5.17 11.16 12.89
N ARG A 119 -4.88 12.28 13.58
CA ARG A 119 -5.39 13.62 13.21
C ARG A 119 -4.32 14.68 13.02
N ALA A 120 -3.15 14.51 13.65
CA ALA A 120 -2.07 15.48 13.62
C ALA A 120 -1.34 15.43 12.27
N GLU A 121 -1.23 16.57 11.60
CA GLU A 121 -0.50 16.68 10.34
C GLU A 121 1.00 16.76 10.59
N TYR A 122 1.80 16.14 9.72
CA TYR A 122 3.26 16.25 9.68
C TYR A 122 3.75 16.16 8.23
N PRO A 123 5.01 16.55 7.95
CA PRO A 123 5.55 16.52 6.59
C PRO A 123 5.49 15.12 5.98
N ALA A 124 5.07 15.04 4.71
CA ALA A 124 5.01 13.79 3.97
C ALA A 124 6.42 13.17 3.81
N PRO A 125 6.59 11.86 4.07
CA PRO A 125 7.84 11.16 3.78
C PRO A 125 8.27 11.32 2.32
N ALA A 126 9.57 11.55 2.08
CA ALA A 126 10.11 11.72 0.73
C ALA A 126 9.89 10.48 -0.17
N SER A 127 9.76 9.30 0.43
CA SER A 127 9.47 8.04 -0.25
C SER A 127 8.11 8.04 -0.97
N LEU A 128 7.16 8.91 -0.59
CA LEU A 128 5.89 9.08 -1.29
C LEU A 128 6.04 9.78 -2.66
N ARG A 129 7.15 10.47 -2.91
CA ARG A 129 7.36 11.15 -4.19
C ARG A 129 7.61 10.13 -5.29
N VAL A 130 6.82 10.24 -6.35
CA VAL A 130 7.09 9.56 -7.62
C VAL A 130 7.96 10.49 -8.47
N ASP A 131 8.94 9.93 -9.19
CA ASP A 131 9.76 10.72 -10.11
C ASP A 131 8.85 11.40 -11.15
N PRO A 132 8.93 12.74 -11.34
CA PRO A 132 8.15 13.43 -12.36
C PRO A 132 8.30 12.85 -13.78
N ALA A 133 9.45 12.24 -14.11
CA ALA A 133 9.65 11.57 -15.39
C ALA A 133 8.67 10.40 -15.60
N HIS A 134 8.29 9.69 -14.53
CA HIS A 134 7.33 8.59 -14.58
C HIS A 134 5.87 9.06 -14.62
N LEU A 135 5.62 10.34 -14.34
CA LEU A 135 4.27 10.93 -14.40
C LEU A 135 3.87 11.34 -15.83
N ALA A 136 4.81 11.33 -16.77
CA ALA A 136 4.51 11.59 -18.19
C ALA A 136 3.70 10.45 -18.84
N GLU A 137 3.81 9.23 -18.31
CA GLU A 137 3.10 8.05 -18.79
C GLU A 137 2.37 7.36 -17.62
N ILE A 138 1.10 7.71 -17.44
CA ILE A 138 0.24 7.18 -16.38
C ILE A 138 -0.94 6.43 -17.00
N ALA A 139 -1.09 5.16 -16.63
CA ALA A 139 -2.32 4.42 -16.86
C ALA A 139 -3.16 4.37 -15.57
N VAL A 140 -4.45 4.69 -15.67
CA VAL A 140 -5.37 4.73 -14.53
C VAL A 140 -6.37 3.57 -14.59
N ARG A 141 -6.53 2.87 -13.47
CA ARG A 141 -7.51 1.81 -13.26
C ARG A 141 -8.46 2.22 -12.13
N VAL A 142 -9.63 2.70 -12.50
CA VAL A 142 -10.67 3.08 -11.54
C VAL A 142 -11.39 1.85 -10.99
N PRO A 143 -11.80 1.85 -9.71
CA PRO A 143 -12.57 0.77 -9.12
C PRO A 143 -13.94 0.67 -9.80
N ARG A 144 -14.50 -0.55 -9.82
CA ARG A 144 -15.91 -0.73 -10.25
C ARG A 144 -16.82 0.06 -9.30
N PRO A 145 -17.91 0.69 -9.77
CA PRO A 145 -18.76 1.55 -8.94
C PRO A 145 -19.22 0.92 -7.61
N GLY A 146 -19.53 -0.38 -7.60
CA GLY A 146 -19.95 -1.11 -6.39
C GLY A 146 -18.85 -1.40 -5.36
N LEU A 147 -17.58 -1.13 -5.66
CA LEU A 147 -16.46 -1.39 -4.74
C LEU A 147 -16.12 -0.17 -3.87
N VAL A 148 -16.39 1.05 -4.34
CA VAL A 148 -15.97 2.28 -3.65
C VAL A 148 -16.52 2.38 -2.22
N ALA A 149 -17.75 1.91 -1.97
CA ALA A 149 -18.33 1.94 -0.64
C ALA A 149 -17.93 0.76 0.26
N ARG A 150 -17.28 -0.28 -0.28
CA ARG A 150 -17.04 -1.55 0.43
C ARG A 150 -16.08 -1.36 1.61
N ARG A 151 -14.98 -0.65 1.39
CA ARG A 151 -13.99 -0.39 2.44
C ARG A 151 -14.61 0.37 3.61
N ALA A 152 -15.30 1.47 3.34
CA ALA A 152 -16.00 2.23 4.38
C ALA A 152 -16.99 1.35 5.15
N MET A 153 -17.80 0.53 4.47
CA MET A 153 -18.73 -0.40 5.12
C MET A 153 -18.01 -1.44 5.98
N ARG A 154 -16.99 -2.11 5.44
CA ARG A 154 -16.19 -3.13 6.13
C ARG A 154 -15.55 -2.59 7.41
N LEU A 155 -14.88 -1.44 7.30
CA LEU A 155 -14.17 -0.82 8.42
C LEU A 155 -15.13 -0.32 9.50
N ARG A 156 -16.27 0.26 9.13
CA ARG A 156 -17.32 0.65 10.08
C ARG A 156 -17.88 -0.56 10.84
N MET A 157 -18.17 -1.66 10.15
CA MET A 157 -18.66 -2.89 10.81
C MET A 157 -17.62 -3.53 11.76
N ALA A 158 -16.32 -3.30 11.52
CA ALA A 158 -15.25 -3.80 12.37
C ALA A 158 -14.96 -2.88 13.57
N ALA A 159 -15.15 -1.55 13.41
CA ALA A 159 -14.81 -0.53 14.39
C ALA A 159 -15.74 -0.46 15.62
N TRP A 160 -16.92 -1.07 15.58
CA TRP A 160 -17.91 -1.05 16.67
C TRP A 160 -18.23 -2.46 17.23
N LYS A 161 -17.24 -3.36 17.17
CA LYS A 161 -17.24 -4.62 17.92
C LYS A 161 -16.32 -4.51 19.11
#